data_AF-A0A3B1J8L3-F1
#
_entry.id   AF-A0A3B1J8L3-F1
#
_cell.length_a   1.000
_cell.length_b   1.000
_cell.length_c   1.000
_cell.angle_alpha   90.00
_cell.angle_beta   90.00
_cell.angle_gamma   90.00
#
_symmetry.space_group_name_H-M   'P 1'
#
loop_
_entity.id
_entity.type
_entity.pdbx_description
1 polymer ?
#
loop_
_entity_poly.entity_id
_entity_poly.type
_entity_poly.pdbx_seq_one_letter_code
_entity_poly.pdbx_strand_id
1 'polypeptide(L)'
;MILPRWNIRPDPQGEQSCVSIHLSIWCTCNINSCNDNFLPNSGWIWTRESQRQIQEIKVPVMTRTCLPSPETWSFKYKEILTENRRTAAVLELELEKERQRVLGYRRPLVSQSQQLLAERKQLQKEREEVEKEKRRAVQSGAAEEEWHQKAKTLLEELELQLVERQEAFCSPWLLPRERPDGDGEEPAPQGGPKDPVGAELGLEEDLRDIFSNDRNGKLMWLYLRYWQLQVTLQKHKRAEEALKGPSPMQSDLDTINSGQKLHTSTVR
;
A
#
# COMPACT_ATOMS: atom_id res chain seq x y z
N MET A 1 0.83 -4.27 28.34
CA MET A 1 0.63 -4.50 29.79
C MET A 1 0.88 -3.17 30.49
N ILE A 2 -0.17 -2.50 30.95
CA ILE A 2 -0.09 -1.27 31.74
C ILE A 2 -1.10 -1.46 32.88
N LEU A 3 -0.60 -1.66 34.10
CA LEU A 3 -1.42 -1.69 35.32
C LEU A 3 -1.74 -0.24 35.73
N PRO A 4 -2.97 0.11 36.13
CA PRO A 4 -3.24 1.41 36.70
C PRO A 4 -2.75 1.45 38.15
N ARG A 5 -1.85 2.39 38.39
CA ARG A 5 -1.24 2.73 39.67
C ARG A 5 -2.26 3.54 40.48
N TRP A 6 -2.86 2.94 41.49
CA TRP A 6 -3.72 3.63 42.45
C TRP A 6 -2.84 4.58 43.28
N ASN A 7 -2.84 5.85 42.88
CA ASN A 7 -2.09 6.93 43.52
C ASN A 7 -3.09 7.81 44.28
N ILE A 8 -3.46 7.40 45.50
CA ILE A 8 -4.13 8.29 46.45
C ILE A 8 -3.01 8.97 47.25
N ARG A 9 -2.77 10.25 46.96
CA ARG A 9 -2.04 11.13 47.88
C ARG A 9 -3.06 11.84 48.77
N PRO A 10 -2.82 11.96 50.09
CA PRO A 10 -3.68 12.80 50.93
C PRO A 10 -3.37 14.28 50.63
N ASP A 11 -4.43 15.06 50.43
CA ASP A 11 -4.37 16.51 50.24
C ASP A 11 -4.06 17.20 51.58
N PRO A 12 -3.11 18.16 51.65
CA PRO A 12 -2.82 18.89 52.87
C PRO A 12 -3.59 20.22 52.90
N GLN A 13 -4.36 20.43 53.98
CA GLN A 13 -5.07 21.66 54.38
C GLN A 13 -6.51 21.85 53.86
N GLY A 14 -7.45 21.68 54.79
CA GLY A 14 -8.87 22.03 54.66
C GLY A 14 -9.67 21.70 55.91
N GLU A 15 -9.29 22.33 57.03
CA GLU A 15 -10.13 22.67 58.20
C GLU A 15 -10.89 21.57 58.98
N GLN A 16 -10.29 21.24 60.13
CA GLN A 16 -10.93 21.18 61.45
C GLN A 16 -12.40 20.73 61.53
N SER A 17 -12.61 19.42 61.67
CA SER A 17 -13.65 18.90 62.55
C SER A 17 -13.38 17.43 62.93
N CYS A 18 -12.91 17.23 64.16
CA CYS A 18 -13.47 16.20 65.06
C CYS A 18 -13.39 14.71 64.63
N VAL A 19 -12.40 14.19 63.92
CA VAL A 19 -12.23 12.71 63.86
C VAL A 19 -10.75 12.29 63.74
N SER A 20 -10.00 12.34 64.84
CA SER A 20 -8.74 11.59 64.96
C SER A 20 -8.45 11.19 66.41
N ILE A 21 -9.43 10.57 67.06
CA ILE A 21 -9.21 9.81 68.30
C ILE A 21 -10.06 8.55 68.23
N HIS A 22 -9.65 7.58 67.41
CA HIS A 22 -10.21 6.22 67.53
C HIS A 22 -9.27 5.13 67.00
N LEU A 23 -7.96 5.26 67.28
CA LEU A 23 -7.01 4.18 67.05
C LEU A 23 -5.96 4.13 68.16
N SER A 24 -6.38 3.86 69.40
CA SER A 24 -5.46 3.49 70.51
C SER A 24 -6.17 3.14 71.82
N ILE A 25 -7.34 2.47 71.78
CA ILE A 25 -7.90 1.89 73.02
C ILE A 25 -8.52 0.53 72.70
N TRP A 26 -7.70 -0.44 72.32
CA TRP A 26 -8.04 -1.87 72.43
C TRP A 26 -6.76 -2.64 72.75
N CYS A 27 -6.24 -2.42 73.96
CA CYS A 27 -5.44 -3.41 74.68
C CYS A 27 -6.29 -3.87 75.86
N THR A 28 -7.01 -4.96 75.66
CA THR A 28 -7.65 -5.72 76.73
C THR A 28 -6.55 -6.32 77.61
N CYS A 29 -6.53 -5.93 78.88
CA CYS A 29 -5.73 -6.54 79.93
C CYS A 29 -5.99 -8.05 79.98
N ASN A 30 -4.95 -8.85 79.78
CA ASN A 30 -4.92 -10.23 80.21
C ASN A 30 -4.66 -10.24 81.72
N ILE A 31 -5.75 -10.28 82.49
CA ILE A 31 -5.73 -10.46 83.95
C ILE A 31 -5.36 -11.92 84.19
N ASN A 32 -4.07 -12.24 84.26
CA ASN A 32 -3.52 -13.41 84.94
C ASN A 32 -2.00 -13.37 84.83
N SER A 33 -1.35 -13.01 85.94
CA SER A 33 0.08 -13.17 86.27
C SER A 33 0.71 -11.84 86.66
N CYS A 34 0.74 -11.58 87.96
CA CYS A 34 1.85 -10.99 88.72
C CYS A 34 1.38 -10.84 90.16
N ASN A 35 1.59 -11.92 90.92
CA ASN A 35 1.69 -11.86 92.37
C ASN A 35 3.04 -11.24 92.75
N ASP A 36 3.07 -10.69 93.95
CA ASP A 36 4.22 -10.39 94.81
C ASP A 36 5.01 -9.07 94.63
N ASN A 37 4.84 -8.25 95.68
CA ASN A 37 5.81 -7.39 96.38
C ASN A 37 5.63 -5.85 96.34
N PHE A 38 5.18 -5.36 97.50
CA PHE A 38 5.52 -4.10 98.20
C PHE A 38 5.15 -2.73 97.58
N LEU A 39 4.23 -2.06 98.30
CA LEU A 39 3.61 -0.72 98.19
C LEU A 39 4.58 0.41 98.66
N PRO A 40 4.32 1.75 98.48
CA PRO A 40 3.00 2.39 98.35
C PRO A 40 2.90 3.61 97.39
N ASN A 41 1.69 4.13 97.26
CA ASN A 41 1.40 5.54 96.93
C ASN A 41 1.35 5.96 95.46
N SER A 42 0.39 5.39 94.73
CA SER A 42 -0.66 6.11 93.98
C SER A 42 -1.37 5.10 93.09
N GLY A 43 -1.93 4.07 93.75
CA GLY A 43 -2.88 3.22 93.06
C GLY A 43 -4.03 4.09 92.62
N TRP A 44 -4.44 3.98 91.36
CA TRP A 44 -5.76 4.40 90.93
C TRP A 44 -6.76 3.58 91.76
N ILE A 45 -7.05 4.03 92.98
CA ILE A 45 -8.06 3.45 93.81
C ILE A 45 -9.35 3.80 93.08
N TRP A 46 -9.91 2.81 92.39
CA TRP A 46 -11.31 2.82 91.99
C TRP A 46 -12.13 2.77 93.27
N THR A 47 -12.16 3.90 93.98
CA THR A 47 -13.02 4.11 95.13
C THR A 47 -14.46 3.94 94.63
N ARG A 48 -15.34 3.41 95.47
CA ARG A 48 -16.77 3.36 95.18
C ARG A 48 -17.30 4.72 94.70
N GLU A 49 -16.72 5.80 95.21
CA GLU A 49 -17.01 7.17 94.82
C GLU A 49 -16.50 7.56 93.43
N SER A 50 -15.34 7.07 92.98
CA SER A 50 -14.85 7.35 91.61
C SER A 50 -15.59 6.52 90.57
N GLN A 51 -15.99 5.28 90.89
CA GLN A 51 -16.91 4.50 90.08
C GLN A 51 -18.27 5.19 89.94
N ARG A 52 -18.78 5.74 91.04
CA ARG A 52 -20.05 6.49 91.06
C ARG A 52 -19.96 7.75 90.20
N GLN A 53 -18.91 8.55 90.34
CA GLN A 53 -18.69 9.74 89.53
C GLN A 53 -18.55 9.42 88.03
N ILE A 54 -17.87 8.32 87.70
CA ILE A 54 -17.75 7.86 86.31
C ILE A 54 -19.13 7.44 85.79
N GLN A 55 -19.95 6.73 86.56
CA GLN A 55 -21.31 6.36 86.13
C GLN A 55 -22.21 7.60 86.02
N GLU A 56 -22.12 8.55 86.97
CA GLU A 56 -22.86 9.81 86.98
C GLU A 56 -22.54 10.72 85.80
N ILE A 57 -21.29 10.69 85.29
CA ILE A 57 -20.90 11.45 84.09
C ILE A 57 -21.11 10.62 82.81
N LYS A 58 -20.90 9.30 82.85
CA LYS A 58 -21.01 8.42 81.67
C LYS A 58 -22.42 8.37 81.12
N VAL A 59 -23.44 8.27 81.98
CA VAL A 59 -24.84 8.23 81.55
C VAL A 59 -25.23 9.52 80.81
N PRO A 60 -25.06 10.73 81.36
CA PRO A 60 -25.41 11.96 80.65
C PRO A 60 -24.49 12.23 79.46
N VAL A 61 -23.24 11.76 79.44
CA VAL A 61 -22.39 11.86 78.24
C VAL A 61 -22.88 10.91 77.14
N MET A 62 -23.23 9.66 77.45
CA MET A 62 -23.83 8.74 76.48
C MET A 62 -25.21 9.21 76.01
N THR A 63 -25.93 9.99 76.82
CA THR A 63 -27.23 10.57 76.45
C THR A 63 -27.08 11.92 75.71
N ARG A 64 -26.12 12.78 76.08
CA ARG A 64 -25.85 14.09 75.43
C ARG A 64 -25.12 13.92 74.11
N THR A 65 -24.13 13.04 74.08
CA THR A 65 -23.54 12.58 72.83
C THR A 65 -24.54 11.57 72.30
N CYS A 66 -25.44 11.99 71.40
CA CYS A 66 -26.33 11.12 70.65
C CYS A 66 -25.52 10.17 69.76
N LEU A 67 -24.72 9.28 70.35
CA LEU A 67 -24.01 8.23 69.67
C LEU A 67 -25.09 7.33 69.08
N PRO A 68 -25.16 7.21 67.74
CA PRO A 68 -26.15 6.37 67.11
C PRO A 68 -26.04 4.96 67.67
N SER A 69 -27.17 4.31 67.97
CA SER A 69 -27.16 2.96 68.53
C SER A 69 -26.36 2.03 67.61
N PRO A 70 -25.70 0.97 68.12
CA PRO A 70 -24.95 0.02 67.29
C PRO A 70 -25.79 -0.57 66.15
N GLU A 71 -27.11 -0.66 66.32
CA GLU A 71 -28.06 -1.08 65.29
C GLU A 71 -28.16 -0.07 64.15
N THR A 72 -28.20 1.23 64.45
CA THR A 72 -28.21 2.29 63.42
C THR A 72 -26.92 2.32 62.59
N TRP A 73 -25.76 2.06 63.21
CA TRP A 73 -24.51 1.90 62.48
C TRP A 73 -24.53 0.66 61.59
N SER A 74 -24.99 -0.48 62.11
CA SER A 74 -25.13 -1.71 61.32
C SER A 74 -26.06 -1.51 60.11
N PHE A 75 -27.16 -0.78 60.29
CA PHE A 75 -28.07 -0.41 59.20
C PHE A 75 -27.37 0.44 58.13
N LYS A 76 -26.69 1.52 58.52
CA LYS A 76 -25.93 2.38 57.59
C LYS A 76 -24.86 1.60 56.82
N TYR A 77 -24.13 0.71 57.50
CA TYR A 77 -23.13 -0.13 56.83
C TYR A 77 -23.77 -1.11 55.84
N LYS A 78 -24.90 -1.73 56.19
CA LYS A 78 -25.64 -2.60 55.27
C LYS A 78 -26.15 -1.82 54.07
N GLU A 79 -26.66 -0.62 54.27
CA GLU A 79 -27.11 0.28 53.20
C GLU A 79 -25.96 0.62 52.25
N ILE A 80 -24.82 1.07 52.77
CA ILE A 80 -23.61 1.34 51.98
C ILE A 80 -23.15 0.10 51.21
N LEU A 81 -23.14 -1.08 51.84
CA LEU A 81 -22.75 -2.32 51.17
C LEU A 81 -23.73 -2.69 50.05
N THR A 82 -25.03 -2.51 50.25
CA THR A 82 -26.02 -2.75 49.19
C THR A 82 -25.88 -1.76 48.06
N GLU A 83 -25.61 -0.50 48.36
CA GLU A 83 -25.41 0.54 47.36
C GLU A 83 -24.12 0.31 46.56
N ASN A 84 -23.02 -0.03 47.24
CA ASN A 84 -21.76 -0.41 46.59
C ASN A 84 -21.92 -1.65 45.69
N ARG A 85 -22.74 -2.62 46.09
CA ARG A 85 -23.04 -3.79 45.24
C ARG A 85 -23.84 -3.40 44.01
N ARG A 86 -24.79 -2.47 44.13
CA ARG A 86 -25.56 -1.95 42.99
C ARG A 86 -24.67 -1.16 42.04
N THR A 87 -23.86 -0.25 42.56
CA THR A 87 -22.96 0.56 41.72
C THR A 87 -21.91 -0.32 41.03
N ALA A 88 -21.35 -1.31 41.72
CA ALA A 88 -20.46 -2.30 41.11
C ALA A 88 -21.14 -3.06 39.95
N ALA A 89 -22.36 -3.55 40.17
CA ALA A 89 -23.11 -4.25 39.12
C ALA A 89 -23.43 -3.36 37.90
N VAL A 90 -23.74 -2.08 38.13
CA VAL A 90 -23.97 -1.10 37.03
C VAL A 90 -22.68 -0.88 36.23
N LEU A 91 -21.56 -0.66 36.92
CA LEU A 91 -20.27 -0.45 36.26
C LEU A 91 -19.80 -1.67 35.47
N GLU A 92 -20.04 -2.88 35.98
CA GLU A 92 -19.76 -4.13 35.25
C GLU A 92 -20.57 -4.22 33.95
N LEU A 93 -21.86 -3.85 33.98
CA LEU A 93 -22.70 -3.81 32.78
C LEU A 93 -22.24 -2.75 31.78
N GLU A 94 -21.86 -1.56 32.24
CA GLU A 94 -21.32 -0.51 31.37
C GLU A 94 -20.01 -0.93 30.71
N LEU A 95 -19.13 -1.57 31.48
CA LEU A 95 -17.87 -2.10 30.98
C LEU A 95 -18.10 -3.17 29.91
N GLU A 96 -19.07 -4.05 30.09
CA GLU A 96 -19.41 -5.06 29.09
C GLU A 96 -20.01 -4.43 27.82
N LYS A 97 -20.83 -3.39 27.95
CA LYS A 97 -21.33 -2.61 26.79
C LYS A 97 -20.19 -1.94 26.01
N GLU A 98 -19.20 -1.39 26.70
CA GLU A 98 -18.02 -0.81 26.05
C GLU A 98 -17.17 -1.87 25.36
N ARG A 99 -16.95 -3.02 25.99
CA ARG A 99 -16.26 -4.16 25.34
C ARG A 99 -16.96 -4.59 24.06
N GLN A 100 -18.29 -4.71 24.09
CA GLN A 100 -19.08 -5.05 22.92
C GLN A 100 -18.98 -3.98 21.83
N ARG A 101 -19.04 -2.69 22.18
CA ARG A 101 -18.83 -1.58 21.21
C ARG A 101 -17.45 -1.65 20.57
N VAL A 102 -16.39 -1.80 21.38
CA VAL A 102 -15.01 -1.91 20.89
C VAL A 102 -14.85 -3.11 19.96
N LEU A 103 -15.41 -4.28 20.31
CA LEU A 103 -15.40 -5.45 19.44
C LEU A 103 -16.19 -5.21 18.14
N GLY A 104 -17.30 -4.50 18.23
CA GLY A 104 -18.13 -4.09 17.09
C GLY A 104 -17.37 -3.24 16.08
N TYR A 105 -16.49 -2.34 16.51
CA TYR A 105 -15.64 -1.53 15.62
C TYR A 105 -14.36 -2.25 15.19
N ARG A 106 -13.75 -3.05 16.08
CA ARG A 106 -12.47 -3.70 15.81
C ARG A 106 -12.56 -4.69 14.65
N ARG A 107 -13.62 -5.49 14.58
CA ARG A 107 -13.82 -6.48 13.51
C ARG A 107 -13.86 -5.85 12.11
N PRO A 108 -14.72 -4.85 11.82
CA PRO A 108 -14.77 -4.21 10.52
C PRO A 108 -13.48 -3.44 10.19
N LEU A 109 -12.84 -2.82 11.18
CA LEU A 109 -11.55 -2.17 10.96
C LEU A 109 -10.47 -3.16 10.52
N VAL A 110 -10.41 -4.34 11.14
CA VAL A 110 -9.45 -5.39 10.76
C VAL A 110 -9.77 -5.94 9.38
N SER A 111 -11.04 -6.20 9.05
CA SER A 111 -11.42 -6.68 7.71
C SER A 111 -11.12 -5.65 6.63
N GLN A 112 -11.41 -4.37 6.89
CA GLN A 112 -11.09 -3.27 5.99
C GLN A 112 -9.58 -3.13 5.79
N SER A 113 -8.80 -3.22 6.86
CA SER A 113 -7.33 -3.23 6.79
C SER A 113 -6.83 -4.39 5.92
N GLN A 114 -7.38 -5.59 6.07
CA GLN A 114 -6.98 -6.75 5.26
C GLN A 114 -7.34 -6.55 3.79
N GLN A 115 -8.53 -6.00 3.50
CA GLN A 115 -8.96 -5.69 2.15
C GLN A 115 -8.03 -4.67 1.48
N LEU A 116 -7.72 -3.54 2.15
CA LEU A 116 -6.82 -2.53 1.63
C LEU A 116 -5.40 -3.07 1.38
N LEU A 117 -4.92 -3.98 2.24
CA LEU A 117 -3.63 -4.65 2.02
C LEU A 117 -3.66 -5.59 0.80
N ALA A 118 -4.79 -6.28 0.57
CA ALA A 118 -4.96 -7.11 -0.63
C ALA A 118 -5.01 -6.25 -1.90
N GLU A 119 -5.81 -5.17 -1.89
CA GLU A 119 -5.89 -4.20 -2.99
C GLU A 119 -4.54 -3.56 -3.29
N ARG A 120 -3.80 -3.14 -2.26
CA ARG A 120 -2.44 -2.59 -2.43
C ARG A 120 -1.50 -3.59 -3.09
N LYS A 121 -1.55 -4.87 -2.71
CA LYS A 121 -0.73 -5.91 -3.33
C LYS A 121 -1.12 -6.14 -4.79
N GLN A 122 -2.42 -6.08 -5.10
CA GLN A 122 -2.92 -6.21 -6.47
C GLN A 122 -2.45 -5.04 -7.33
N LEU A 123 -2.65 -3.80 -6.87
CA LEU A 123 -2.19 -2.59 -7.55
C LEU A 123 -0.67 -2.56 -7.73
N GLN A 124 0.09 -3.10 -6.77
CA GLN A 124 1.54 -3.23 -6.90
C GLN A 124 1.92 -4.15 -8.07
N LYS A 125 1.24 -5.29 -8.23
CA LYS A 125 1.47 -6.21 -9.35
C LYS A 125 1.09 -5.57 -10.69
N GLU A 126 -0.08 -4.95 -10.76
CA GLU A 126 -0.54 -4.24 -11.97
C GLU A 126 0.44 -3.14 -12.36
N ARG A 127 0.96 -2.38 -11.38
CA ARG A 127 1.99 -1.37 -11.63
C ARG A 127 3.28 -1.98 -12.20
N GLU A 128 3.72 -3.12 -11.66
CA GLU A 128 4.92 -3.82 -12.17
C GLU A 128 4.70 -4.38 -13.58
N GLU A 129 3.49 -4.88 -13.88
CA GLU A 129 3.10 -5.35 -15.21
C GLU A 129 3.08 -4.19 -16.22
N VAL A 130 2.41 -3.08 -15.88
CA VAL A 130 2.38 -1.87 -16.69
C VAL A 130 3.79 -1.30 -16.88
N GLU A 131 4.65 -1.33 -15.85
CA GLU A 131 6.03 -0.88 -15.99
C GLU A 131 6.83 -1.76 -16.96
N LYS A 132 6.61 -3.08 -16.93
CA LYS A 132 7.22 -4.01 -17.90
C LYS A 132 6.72 -3.76 -19.31
N GLU A 133 5.42 -3.57 -19.50
CA GLU A 133 4.83 -3.23 -20.81
C GLU A 133 5.37 -1.90 -21.34
N LYS A 134 5.44 -0.87 -20.48
CA LYS A 134 6.05 0.41 -20.83
C LYS A 134 7.50 0.24 -21.29
N ARG A 135 8.30 -0.54 -20.57
CA ARG A 135 9.70 -0.81 -20.95
C ARG A 135 9.78 -1.50 -22.32
N ARG A 136 8.91 -2.48 -22.59
CA ARG A 136 8.83 -3.15 -23.90
C ARG A 136 8.43 -2.18 -25.02
N ALA A 137 7.41 -1.36 -24.80
CA ALA A 137 6.95 -0.37 -25.77
C ALA A 137 8.00 0.70 -26.07
N VAL A 138 8.76 1.14 -25.05
CA VAL A 138 9.89 2.07 -25.25
C VAL A 138 11.00 1.41 -26.05
N GLN A 139 11.33 0.15 -25.78
CA GLN A 139 12.35 -0.59 -26.54
C GLN A 139 11.94 -0.81 -28.00
N SER A 140 10.68 -1.20 -28.27
CA SER A 140 10.20 -1.35 -29.64
C SER A 140 10.12 -0.01 -30.37
N GLY A 141 9.63 1.05 -29.70
CA GLY A 141 9.58 2.39 -30.29
C GLY A 141 10.95 2.98 -30.60
N ALA A 142 11.96 2.71 -29.77
CA ALA A 142 13.34 3.10 -30.05
C ALA A 142 13.89 2.37 -31.29
N ALA A 143 13.66 1.06 -31.40
CA ALA A 143 14.08 0.28 -32.57
C ALA A 143 13.37 0.73 -33.87
N GLU A 144 12.08 1.09 -33.79
CA GLU A 144 11.34 1.65 -34.94
C GLU A 144 11.88 2.99 -35.40
N GLU A 145 12.23 3.89 -34.46
CA GLU A 145 12.79 5.19 -34.81
C GLU A 145 14.21 5.07 -35.39
N GLU A 146 15.03 4.15 -34.86
CA GLU A 146 16.34 3.82 -35.45
C GLU A 146 16.19 3.28 -36.88
N TRP A 147 15.24 2.39 -37.14
CA TRP A 147 14.97 1.89 -38.49
C TRP A 147 14.54 3.02 -39.43
N HIS A 148 13.65 3.91 -38.97
CA HIS A 148 13.18 5.05 -39.76
C HIS A 148 14.29 6.03 -40.10
N GLN A 149 15.19 6.29 -39.15
CA GLN A 149 16.38 7.12 -39.38
C GLN A 149 17.31 6.49 -40.40
N LYS A 150 17.61 5.18 -40.27
CA LYS A 150 18.43 4.44 -41.25
C LYS A 150 17.83 4.44 -42.65
N ALA A 151 16.51 4.27 -42.76
CA ALA A 151 15.80 4.31 -44.04
C ALA A 151 15.89 5.70 -44.70
N LYS A 152 15.77 6.77 -43.90
CA LYS A 152 15.92 8.14 -44.40
C LYS A 152 17.33 8.44 -44.88
N THR A 153 18.36 8.10 -44.09
CA THR A 153 19.75 8.35 -44.48
C THR A 153 20.12 7.59 -45.75
N LEU A 154 19.62 6.35 -45.90
CA LEU A 154 19.83 5.56 -47.10
C LEU A 154 19.17 6.20 -48.32
N LEU A 155 17.93 6.72 -48.19
CA LEU A 155 17.25 7.41 -49.29
C LEU A 155 17.92 8.73 -49.67
N GLU A 156 18.46 9.47 -48.69
CA GLU A 156 19.24 10.70 -48.94
C GLU A 156 20.54 10.39 -49.70
N GLU A 157 21.25 9.32 -49.34
CA GLU A 157 22.45 8.89 -50.05
C GLU A 157 22.14 8.42 -51.49
N LEU A 158 21.05 7.68 -51.67
CA LEU A 158 20.60 7.29 -53.00
C LEU A 158 20.18 8.50 -53.85
N GLU A 159 19.50 9.49 -53.27
CA GLU A 159 19.16 10.73 -53.98
C GLU A 159 20.42 11.42 -54.49
N LEU A 160 21.47 11.52 -53.69
CA LEU A 160 22.75 12.09 -54.12
C LEU A 160 23.37 11.31 -55.29
N GLN A 161 23.44 9.97 -55.19
CA GLN A 161 23.98 9.14 -56.27
C GLN A 161 23.17 9.25 -57.57
N LEU A 162 21.85 9.39 -57.45
CA LEU A 162 20.95 9.57 -58.58
C LEU A 162 21.10 10.96 -59.23
N VAL A 163 21.32 12.02 -58.43
CA VAL A 163 21.67 13.36 -58.92
C VAL A 163 23.01 13.34 -59.65
N GLU A 164 24.06 12.79 -59.04
CA GLU A 164 25.40 12.72 -59.65
C GLU A 164 25.36 11.97 -60.99
N ARG A 165 24.62 10.86 -61.05
CA ARG A 165 24.38 10.15 -62.30
C ARG A 165 23.65 11.04 -63.30
N GLN A 166 22.55 11.68 -62.90
CA GLN A 166 21.79 12.53 -63.82
C GLN A 166 22.63 13.71 -64.35
N GLU A 167 23.46 14.34 -63.52
CA GLU A 167 24.37 15.40 -63.95
C GLU A 167 25.42 14.89 -64.94
N ALA A 168 25.95 13.68 -64.74
CA ALA A 168 26.90 13.04 -65.66
C ALA A 168 26.27 12.66 -67.01
N PHE A 169 25.00 12.26 -67.03
CA PHE A 169 24.30 11.82 -68.25
C PHE A 169 23.51 12.93 -68.97
N CYS A 170 23.08 13.98 -68.26
CA CYS A 170 22.18 15.02 -68.78
C CYS A 170 22.78 16.45 -68.77
N SER A 171 24.09 16.62 -68.55
CA SER A 171 24.71 17.94 -68.59
C SER A 171 24.64 18.57 -70.00
N PRO A 172 24.20 19.85 -70.15
CA PRO A 172 23.91 20.47 -71.45
C PRO A 172 25.10 20.61 -72.43
N TRP A 173 26.32 20.35 -71.96
CA TRP A 173 27.57 20.58 -72.69
C TRP A 173 28.20 19.28 -73.23
N LEU A 174 27.57 18.13 -73.02
CA LEU A 174 27.97 16.88 -73.67
C LEU A 174 27.24 16.77 -75.01
N LEU A 175 27.99 16.96 -76.10
CA LEU A 175 27.60 16.61 -77.48
C LEU A 175 26.95 15.22 -77.53
N PRO A 176 26.12 14.91 -78.56
CA PRO A 176 25.54 13.59 -78.74
C PRO A 176 26.66 12.55 -78.76
N ARG A 177 26.89 11.88 -77.63
CA ARG A 177 27.86 10.80 -77.55
C ARG A 177 27.30 9.72 -78.44
N GLU A 178 28.04 9.41 -79.50
CA GLU A 178 27.78 8.26 -80.34
C GLU A 178 27.42 7.09 -79.43
N ARG A 179 26.26 6.48 -79.67
CA ARG A 179 25.97 5.18 -79.08
C ARG A 179 27.11 4.27 -79.53
N PRO A 180 27.92 3.72 -78.61
CA PRO A 180 28.64 2.52 -78.94
C PRO A 180 27.58 1.44 -78.96
N ASP A 181 27.16 1.04 -80.15
CA ASP A 181 26.54 -0.26 -80.32
C ASP A 181 27.49 -1.31 -79.70
N GLY A 182 26.99 -2.12 -78.78
CA GLY A 182 27.65 -3.34 -78.29
C GLY A 182 28.02 -3.34 -76.81
N ASP A 183 27.18 -4.04 -76.04
CA ASP A 183 27.59 -4.96 -74.98
C ASP A 183 28.54 -4.44 -73.91
N GLY A 184 27.96 -3.69 -72.97
CA GLY A 184 28.61 -3.33 -71.73
C GLY A 184 27.62 -2.63 -70.83
N GLU A 185 26.63 -3.37 -70.31
CA GLU A 185 26.03 -3.00 -69.03
C GLU A 185 27.19 -2.79 -68.07
N GLU A 186 27.56 -1.53 -67.78
CA GLU A 186 28.16 -1.27 -66.49
C GLU A 186 27.09 -1.71 -65.49
N PRO A 187 27.37 -2.76 -64.69
CA PRO A 187 26.38 -3.28 -63.78
C PRO A 187 25.89 -2.10 -62.94
N ALA A 188 24.56 -2.01 -62.77
CA ALA A 188 23.89 -1.13 -61.83
C ALA A 188 24.81 -0.91 -60.61
N PRO A 189 24.99 0.35 -60.13
CA PRO A 189 26.03 0.71 -59.18
C PRO A 189 26.29 -0.45 -58.22
N GLN A 190 27.46 -1.08 -58.35
CA GLN A 190 27.89 -2.24 -57.56
C GLN A 190 27.96 -1.80 -56.09
N GLY A 191 26.78 -1.77 -55.47
CA GLY A 191 26.45 -0.92 -54.34
C GLY A 191 24.94 -0.84 -54.14
N GLY A 192 24.15 -1.73 -54.77
CA GLY A 192 22.80 -2.01 -54.32
C GLY A 192 22.83 -2.30 -52.82
N PRO A 193 21.91 -1.74 -52.02
CA PRO A 193 22.05 -1.70 -50.59
C PRO A 193 22.11 -3.14 -50.05
N LYS A 194 23.32 -3.56 -49.64
CA LYS A 194 23.51 -4.70 -48.72
C LYS A 194 22.84 -4.44 -47.37
N ASP A 195 22.34 -3.22 -47.17
CA ASP A 195 21.55 -2.84 -46.03
C ASP A 195 20.19 -3.56 -46.03
N PRO A 196 19.83 -4.17 -44.89
CA PRO A 196 18.57 -4.91 -44.77
C PRO A 196 17.33 -4.03 -45.00
N VAL A 197 17.46 -2.72 -44.78
CA VAL A 197 16.41 -1.73 -45.04
C VAL A 197 16.15 -1.55 -46.53
N GLY A 198 17.20 -1.60 -47.36
CA GLY A 198 17.07 -1.46 -48.80
C GLY A 198 16.50 -2.72 -49.48
N ALA A 199 16.83 -3.89 -48.94
CA ALA A 199 16.21 -5.15 -49.36
C ALA A 199 14.71 -5.22 -49.01
N GLU A 200 14.32 -4.74 -47.83
CA GLU A 200 12.91 -4.67 -47.41
C GLU A 200 12.08 -3.71 -48.28
N LEU A 201 12.72 -2.64 -48.77
CA LEU A 201 12.10 -1.66 -49.66
C LEU A 201 12.13 -2.07 -51.15
N GLY A 202 12.80 -3.16 -51.52
CA GLY A 202 12.88 -3.62 -52.91
C GLY A 202 13.74 -2.74 -53.83
N LEU A 203 14.65 -1.93 -53.26
CA LEU A 203 15.35 -0.88 -53.99
C LEU A 203 16.17 -1.39 -55.17
N GLU A 204 16.75 -2.59 -55.07
CA GLU A 204 17.58 -3.16 -56.14
C GLU A 204 16.77 -3.53 -57.38
N GLU A 205 15.57 -4.09 -57.19
CA GLU A 205 14.67 -4.46 -58.29
C GLU A 205 14.12 -3.20 -58.97
N ASP A 206 13.69 -2.22 -58.17
CA ASP A 206 13.17 -0.96 -58.66
C ASP A 206 14.24 -0.14 -59.40
N LEU A 207 15.49 -0.10 -58.89
CA LEU A 207 16.61 0.56 -59.58
C LEU A 207 16.93 -0.12 -60.92
N ARG A 208 16.84 -1.45 -61.00
CA ARG A 208 17.02 -2.20 -62.25
C ARG A 208 15.93 -1.85 -63.27
N ASP A 209 14.68 -1.73 -62.83
CA ASP A 209 13.58 -1.28 -63.68
C ASP A 209 13.77 0.16 -64.17
N ILE A 210 14.15 1.09 -63.28
CA ILE A 210 14.44 2.49 -63.62
C ILE A 210 15.52 2.56 -64.70
N PHE A 211 16.65 1.86 -64.52
CA PHE A 211 17.73 1.93 -65.50
C PHE A 211 17.42 1.23 -66.82
N SER A 212 16.51 0.24 -66.84
CA SER A 212 16.07 -0.41 -68.07
C SER A 212 15.08 0.45 -68.87
N ASN A 213 14.19 1.18 -68.19
CA ASN A 213 13.03 1.84 -68.81
C ASN A 213 13.11 3.37 -68.87
N ASP A 214 13.97 4.02 -68.06
CA ASP A 214 14.05 5.48 -68.01
C ASP A 214 15.09 6.05 -68.99
N ARG A 215 14.61 6.72 -70.04
CA ARG A 215 15.46 7.43 -71.00
C ARG A 215 15.66 8.91 -70.70
N ASN A 216 14.85 9.48 -69.80
CA ASN A 216 14.77 10.93 -69.57
C ASN A 216 15.04 11.33 -68.12
N GLY A 217 15.32 10.38 -67.23
CA GLY A 217 15.57 10.60 -65.79
C GLY A 217 14.32 10.98 -64.99
N LYS A 218 13.12 10.95 -65.59
CA LYS A 218 11.86 11.35 -64.92
C LYS A 218 11.30 10.25 -64.04
N LEU A 219 11.52 8.99 -64.42
CA LEU A 219 11.01 7.82 -63.71
C LEU A 219 11.74 7.68 -62.37
N MET A 220 13.05 7.93 -62.36
CA MET A 220 13.89 7.96 -61.17
C MET A 220 13.31 8.81 -60.03
N TRP A 221 12.88 10.04 -60.32
CA TRP A 221 12.30 10.94 -59.33
C TRP A 221 10.94 10.48 -58.79
N LEU A 222 10.16 9.80 -59.64
CA LEU A 222 8.88 9.23 -59.25
C LEU A 222 9.10 8.06 -58.28
N TYR A 223 10.08 7.19 -58.54
CA TYR A 223 10.47 6.11 -57.65
C TYR A 223 11.07 6.61 -56.33
N LEU A 224 11.91 7.65 -56.36
CA LEU A 224 12.42 8.26 -55.13
C LEU A 224 11.27 8.75 -54.24
N ARG A 225 10.27 9.40 -54.85
CA ARG A 225 9.07 9.85 -54.12
C ARG A 225 8.24 8.67 -53.60
N TYR A 226 8.14 7.61 -54.38
CA TYR A 226 7.47 6.37 -54.00
C TYR A 226 8.15 5.71 -52.79
N TRP A 227 9.48 5.59 -52.78
CA TRP A 227 10.21 4.99 -51.65
C TRP A 227 10.10 5.83 -50.37
N GLN A 228 10.16 7.16 -50.47
CA GLN A 228 9.89 8.05 -49.33
C GLN A 228 8.50 7.79 -48.73
N LEU A 229 7.48 7.65 -49.57
CA LEU A 229 6.12 7.30 -49.14
C LEU A 229 6.08 5.89 -48.52
N GLN A 230 6.77 4.92 -49.12
CA GLN A 230 6.82 3.55 -48.62
C GLN A 230 7.42 3.47 -47.22
N VAL A 231 8.50 4.22 -46.95
CA VAL A 231 9.10 4.33 -45.61
C VAL A 231 8.11 4.92 -44.61
N THR A 232 7.38 6.00 -44.97
CA THR A 232 6.36 6.57 -44.09
C THR A 232 5.20 5.61 -43.83
N LEU A 233 4.78 4.87 -44.85
CA LEU A 233 3.71 3.89 -44.77
C LEU A 233 4.13 2.71 -43.87
N GLN A 234 5.36 2.22 -44.01
CA GLN A 234 5.92 1.17 -43.15
C GLN A 234 6.04 1.63 -41.69
N LYS A 235 6.44 2.88 -41.45
CA LYS A 235 6.43 3.46 -40.09
C LYS A 235 5.02 3.42 -39.47
N HIS A 236 4.00 3.83 -40.23
CA HIS A 236 2.63 3.79 -39.74
C HIS A 236 2.10 2.37 -39.55
N LYS A 237 2.40 1.44 -40.46
CA LYS A 237 2.03 0.02 -40.32
C LYS A 237 2.63 -0.60 -39.07
N ARG A 238 3.92 -0.40 -38.81
CA ARG A 238 4.59 -0.92 -37.62
C ARG A 238 4.03 -0.32 -36.33
N ALA A 239 3.78 1.00 -36.33
CA ALA A 239 3.10 1.65 -35.21
C ALA A 239 1.68 1.10 -34.99
N GLU A 240 0.93 0.81 -36.06
CA GLU A 240 -0.39 0.17 -35.96
C GLU A 240 -0.32 -1.27 -35.44
N GLU A 241 0.65 -2.06 -35.88
CA GLU A 241 0.89 -3.42 -35.39
C GLU A 241 1.26 -3.41 -33.90
N ALA A 242 2.11 -2.47 -33.49
CA ALA A 242 2.49 -2.26 -32.09
C ALA A 242 1.29 -1.86 -31.21
N LEU A 243 0.35 -1.05 -31.75
CA LEU A 243 -0.87 -0.67 -31.05
C LEU A 243 -1.92 -1.78 -31.03
N LYS A 244 -2.00 -2.59 -32.09
CA LYS A 244 -2.98 -3.68 -32.20
C LYS A 244 -2.71 -4.80 -31.19
N GLY A 245 -1.45 -5.00 -30.78
CA GLY A 245 -1.06 -5.94 -29.72
C GLY A 245 -1.60 -7.38 -29.92
N PRO A 246 -1.28 -8.33 -29.03
CA PRO A 246 -1.98 -9.61 -29.04
C PRO A 246 -3.43 -9.38 -28.62
N SER A 247 -4.36 -9.50 -29.57
CA SER A 247 -5.79 -9.55 -29.27
C SER A 247 -6.05 -10.64 -28.22
N PRO A 248 -6.73 -10.33 -27.10
CA PRO A 248 -7.10 -11.35 -26.11
C PRO A 248 -8.10 -12.39 -26.64
N MET A 249 -8.55 -12.29 -27.90
CA MET A 249 -9.52 -13.23 -28.46
C MET A 249 -8.95 -14.55 -29.02
N GLN A 250 -7.65 -14.80 -28.94
CA GLN A 250 -7.06 -16.06 -29.41
C GLN A 250 -6.52 -16.99 -28.31
N SER A 251 -6.19 -16.48 -27.12
CA SER A 251 -5.74 -17.33 -26.00
C SER A 251 -6.84 -18.17 -25.35
N ASP A 252 -8.10 -17.76 -25.49
CA ASP A 252 -9.23 -18.46 -24.86
C ASP A 252 -9.73 -19.67 -25.68
N LEU A 253 -9.46 -19.70 -26.99
CA LEU A 253 -9.86 -20.83 -27.86
C LEU A 253 -8.90 -22.03 -27.78
N ASP A 254 -7.61 -21.79 -27.48
CA ASP A 254 -6.61 -22.87 -27.37
C ASP A 254 -6.71 -23.63 -26.04
N THR A 255 -7.23 -23.00 -24.99
CA THR A 255 -7.47 -23.63 -23.68
C THR A 255 -8.68 -24.57 -23.73
N ILE A 256 -9.71 -24.26 -24.53
CA ILE A 256 -10.91 -25.11 -24.68
C ILE A 256 -10.59 -26.36 -25.52
N ASN A 257 -9.78 -26.23 -26.56
CA ASN A 257 -9.43 -27.36 -27.43
C ASN A 257 -8.47 -28.37 -26.77
N SER A 258 -7.67 -27.94 -25.79
CA SER A 258 -6.76 -28.81 -25.04
C SER A 258 -7.47 -29.64 -23.97
N GLY A 259 -8.61 -29.17 -23.45
CA GLY A 259 -9.45 -29.90 -22.48
C GLY A 259 -10.28 -31.04 -23.09
N GLN A 260 -10.65 -30.95 -24.38
CA GLN A 260 -11.44 -32.01 -25.04
C GLN A 260 -10.61 -33.23 -25.48
N LYS A 261 -9.28 -33.09 -25.66
CA LYS A 261 -8.41 -34.21 -26.03
C LYS A 261 -8.08 -35.17 -24.88
N LEU A 262 -8.31 -34.78 -23.62
CA LEU A 262 -8.02 -35.63 -22.45
C LEU A 262 -9.18 -36.54 -22.05
N HIS A 263 -10.40 -36.31 -22.56
CA HIS A 263 -11.58 -37.13 -22.23
C HIS A 263 -11.90 -38.25 -23.23
N THR A 264 -11.23 -38.30 -24.38
CA THR A 264 -11.51 -39.30 -25.44
C THR A 264 -10.54 -40.49 -25.44
N SER A 265 -9.54 -40.52 -24.55
CA SER A 265 -8.50 -41.55 -24.52
C SER A 265 -8.63 -42.59 -23.39
N THR A 266 -9.70 -42.56 -22.57
CA THR A 266 -9.90 -43.51 -21.44
C THR A 266 -11.03 -44.52 -21.66
N VAL A 267 -11.34 -44.89 -22.90
CA VAL A 267 -12.23 -46.03 -23.18
C VAL A 267 -11.61 -46.91 -24.26
N ARG A 268 -10.74 -47.83 -23.85
CA ARG A 268 -10.47 -49.10 -24.51
C ARG A 268 -10.03 -50.12 -23.47
#